data_AF-A0A0M4K1N1-F1
#
_entry.id   AF-A0A0M4K1N1-F1
#
_cell.length_a   1.000
_cell.length_b   1.000
_cell.length_c   1.000
_cell.angle_alpha   90.00
_cell.angle_beta   90.00
_cell.angle_gamma   90.00
#
_symmetry.space_group_name_H-M   'P 1'
#
loop_
_entity.id
_entity.type
_entity.pdbx_description
1 polymer ?
#
loop_
_entity_poly.entity_id
_entity_poly.type
_entity_poly.pdbx_seq_one_letter_code
_entity_poly.pdbx_strand_id
1 'polypeptide(L)'
;MEIKDFLKQLNLELIKGNCSDIEFYEPKDFNELKQIYRIYFRNNEYWSINLYIVFDERNWLIKASNQNSLSYYLDLNGKTEEECEKIIEPYLKNPSILGLKEMKPSIQLGPILLLENVIDNDRHICITITKNKNLEYQSVTNFDCLFINSAKEFFSKFLPFWISERKKSDE
;
A
#
# COMPACT_ATOMS: atom_id res chain seq x y z
N MET A 1 3.68 9.90 10.44
CA MET A 1 2.31 9.76 11.00
C MET A 1 2.25 8.42 11.68
N GLU A 2 1.78 8.35 12.92
CA GLU A 2 1.70 7.07 13.65
C GLU A 2 0.59 6.17 13.08
N ILE A 3 0.76 4.85 13.19
CA ILE A 3 -0.22 3.87 12.70
C ILE A 3 -1.60 4.08 13.36
N LYS A 4 -1.64 4.40 14.65
CA LYS A 4 -2.91 4.68 15.36
C LYS A 4 -3.65 5.87 14.76
N ASP A 5 -2.92 6.93 14.40
CA ASP A 5 -3.52 8.11 13.78
C ASP A 5 -3.96 7.82 12.34
N PHE A 6 -3.21 6.97 11.62
CA PHE A 6 -3.63 6.46 10.31
C PHE A 6 -4.99 5.78 10.38
N LEU A 7 -5.16 4.83 11.30
CA LEU A 7 -6.38 4.05 11.42
C LEU A 7 -7.57 4.90 11.89
N LYS A 8 -7.34 5.83 12.82
CA LYS A 8 -8.36 6.82 13.21
C LYS A 8 -8.80 7.68 12.03
N GLN A 9 -7.85 8.19 11.25
CA GLN A 9 -8.17 8.98 10.07
C GLN A 9 -8.92 8.16 9.02
N LEU A 10 -8.52 6.89 8.79
CA LEU A 10 -9.24 5.97 7.92
C LEU A 10 -10.70 5.79 8.36
N ASN A 11 -10.94 5.54 9.64
CA ASN A 11 -12.31 5.42 10.15
C ASN A 11 -13.12 6.70 9.89
N LEU A 12 -12.54 7.88 10.14
CA LEU A 12 -13.21 9.15 9.89
C LEU A 12 -13.55 9.34 8.40
N GLU A 13 -12.63 9.02 7.49
CA GLU A 13 -12.87 9.14 6.05
C GLU A 13 -13.92 8.14 5.56
N LEU A 14 -13.92 6.90 6.06
CA LEU A 14 -14.95 5.91 5.73
C LEU A 14 -16.34 6.36 6.19
N ILE A 15 -16.46 6.90 7.41
CA ILE A 15 -17.73 7.42 7.94
C ILE A 15 -18.21 8.63 7.13
N LYS A 16 -17.34 9.61 6.86
CA LYS A 16 -17.68 10.76 5.98
C LYS A 16 -18.10 10.30 4.59
N GLY A 17 -17.49 9.21 4.15
CA GLY A 17 -17.76 8.53 2.90
C GLY A 17 -19.09 7.79 2.85
N ASN A 18 -19.91 7.77 3.91
CA ASN A 18 -21.13 6.97 4.05
C ASN A 18 -20.93 5.45 3.93
N CYS A 19 -19.72 4.95 4.16
CA CYS A 19 -19.47 3.52 4.23
C CYS A 19 -20.19 2.92 5.45
N SER A 20 -20.59 1.65 5.33
CA SER A 20 -21.29 0.89 6.36
C SER A 20 -20.49 -0.36 6.76
N ASP A 21 -20.92 -1.04 7.83
CA ASP A 21 -20.32 -2.27 8.34
C ASP A 21 -18.78 -2.16 8.50
N ILE A 22 -18.31 -1.03 9.04
CA ILE A 22 -16.87 -0.75 9.17
C ILE A 22 -16.30 -1.55 10.36
N GLU A 23 -15.37 -2.46 10.08
CA GLU A 23 -14.74 -3.32 11.07
C GLU A 23 -13.21 -3.23 10.98
N PHE A 24 -12.57 -3.01 12.14
CA PHE A 24 -11.11 -3.05 12.27
C PHE A 24 -10.73 -4.31 13.04
N TYR A 25 -9.97 -5.19 12.40
CA TYR A 25 -9.49 -6.42 13.02
C TYR A 25 -8.13 -6.18 13.68
N GLU A 26 -7.84 -6.98 14.71
CA GLU A 26 -6.51 -7.00 15.32
C GLU A 26 -5.45 -7.41 14.28
N PRO A 27 -4.26 -6.78 14.31
CA PRO A 27 -3.21 -7.08 13.36
C PRO A 27 -2.73 -8.51 13.52
N LYS A 28 -2.48 -9.18 12.40
CA LYS A 28 -1.99 -10.56 12.37
C LYS A 28 -0.73 -10.69 11.53
N ASP A 29 0.08 -11.67 11.86
CA ASP A 29 1.23 -12.07 11.05
C ASP A 29 0.79 -13.12 10.01
N PHE A 30 1.37 -13.07 8.82
CA PHE A 30 1.16 -14.05 7.76
C PHE A 30 2.48 -14.27 7.00
N ASN A 31 3.07 -15.46 7.14
CA ASN A 31 4.40 -15.77 6.63
C ASN A 31 5.44 -14.71 7.06
N GLU A 32 6.05 -14.01 6.10
CA GLU A 32 7.04 -12.94 6.36
C GLU A 32 6.40 -11.57 6.57
N LEU A 33 5.10 -11.41 6.30
CA LEU A 33 4.38 -10.18 6.55
C LEU A 33 3.98 -10.12 8.02
N LYS A 34 4.42 -9.05 8.69
CA LYS A 34 4.12 -8.82 10.10
C LYS A 34 3.14 -7.68 10.26
N GLN A 35 2.32 -7.76 11.30
CA GLN A 35 1.37 -6.71 11.68
C GLN A 35 0.46 -6.24 10.54
N ILE A 36 -0.21 -7.18 9.87
CA ILE A 36 -1.17 -6.87 8.81
C ILE A 36 -2.47 -6.40 9.44
N TYR A 37 -2.83 -5.13 9.21
CA TYR A 37 -4.08 -4.55 9.66
C TYR A 37 -5.17 -4.84 8.63
N ARG A 38 -6.19 -5.61 9.02
CA ARG A 38 -7.38 -5.81 8.16
C ARG A 38 -8.47 -4.82 8.54
N ILE A 39 -9.01 -4.15 7.53
CA ILE A 39 -10.17 -3.27 7.65
C ILE A 39 -11.21 -3.73 6.65
N TYR A 40 -12.39 -4.08 7.14
CA TYR A 40 -13.55 -4.40 6.32
C TYR A 40 -14.52 -3.22 6.32
N PHE A 41 -15.17 -2.95 5.19
CA PHE A 41 -16.30 -2.04 5.10
C PHE A 41 -17.12 -2.33 3.85
N ARG A 42 -18.37 -1.86 3.85
CA ARG A 42 -19.19 -1.74 2.64
C ARG A 42 -19.21 -0.31 2.16
N ASN A 43 -18.89 -0.10 0.89
CA ASN A 43 -18.96 1.24 0.29
C ASN A 43 -20.41 1.66 -0.04
N ASN A 44 -20.56 2.84 -0.63
CA ASN A 44 -21.86 3.40 -1.02
C ASN A 44 -22.58 2.63 -2.12
N GLU A 45 -21.86 1.76 -2.83
CA GLU A 45 -22.39 0.88 -3.88
C GLU A 45 -22.66 -0.53 -3.36
N TYR A 46 -22.59 -0.73 -2.03
CA TYR A 46 -22.77 -2.00 -1.34
C TYR A 46 -21.74 -3.07 -1.71
N TRP A 47 -20.57 -2.68 -2.24
CA TRP A 47 -19.45 -3.60 -2.37
C TRP A 47 -18.76 -3.81 -1.03
N SER A 48 -18.62 -5.07 -0.65
CA SER A 48 -17.76 -5.51 0.45
C SER A 48 -16.29 -5.36 0.08
N ILE A 49 -15.53 -4.62 0.88
CA ILE A 49 -14.11 -4.33 0.64
C ILE A 49 -13.31 -4.71 1.88
N ASN A 50 -12.24 -5.48 1.66
CA ASN A 50 -11.26 -5.86 2.66
C ASN A 50 -9.90 -5.24 2.30
N LEU A 51 -9.45 -4.28 3.11
CA LEU A 51 -8.11 -3.71 3.00
C LEU A 51 -7.18 -4.44 3.96
N TYR A 52 -6.09 -4.99 3.44
CA TYR A 52 -4.99 -5.56 4.21
C TYR A 52 -3.81 -4.59 4.16
N ILE A 53 -3.57 -3.83 5.23
CA ILE A 53 -2.57 -2.77 5.26
C ILE A 53 -1.33 -3.24 6.03
N VAL A 54 -0.17 -3.11 5.39
CA VAL A 54 1.15 -3.38 5.96
C VAL A 54 1.94 -2.07 5.96
N PHE A 55 2.60 -1.76 7.08
CA PHE A 55 3.49 -0.61 7.19
C PHE A 55 4.94 -1.09 7.07
N ASP A 56 5.61 -0.74 5.98
CA ASP A 56 7.01 -1.09 5.77
C ASP A 56 7.92 0.01 6.31
N GLU A 57 8.38 -0.17 7.54
CA GLU A 57 9.22 0.79 8.25
C GLU A 57 10.73 0.67 7.94
N ARG A 58 11.12 -0.31 7.12
CA ARG A 58 12.52 -0.53 6.74
C ARG A 58 13.09 0.70 6.03
N ASN A 59 14.30 1.09 6.39
CA ASN A 59 14.98 2.22 5.76
C ASN A 59 15.71 1.79 4.49
N TRP A 60 14.95 1.62 3.42
CA TRP A 60 15.46 1.20 2.14
C TRP A 60 14.73 1.91 0.99
N LEU A 61 15.38 1.97 -0.16
CA LEU A 61 14.77 2.38 -1.41
C LEU A 61 14.32 1.11 -2.13
N ILE A 62 13.06 1.07 -2.59
CA ILE A 62 12.53 -0.11 -3.29
C ILE A 62 12.07 0.24 -4.70
N LYS A 63 12.12 -0.74 -5.59
CA LYS A 63 11.50 -0.73 -6.92
C LYS A 63 10.66 -1.99 -7.05
N ALA A 64 9.34 -1.85 -6.89
CA ALA A 64 8.38 -2.96 -6.94
C ALA A 64 7.13 -2.54 -7.73
N SER A 65 6.67 -3.35 -8.69
CA SER A 65 5.48 -3.07 -9.51
C SER A 65 4.32 -3.97 -9.09
N ASN A 66 3.13 -3.45 -8.85
CA ASN A 66 1.91 -4.25 -8.66
C ASN A 66 1.63 -5.35 -9.71
N GLN A 67 2.31 -5.35 -10.87
CA GLN A 67 2.15 -6.35 -11.93
C GLN A 67 3.32 -7.32 -12.07
N ASN A 68 4.47 -7.02 -11.47
CA ASN A 68 5.69 -7.82 -11.65
C ASN A 68 6.20 -8.30 -10.30
N SER A 69 6.24 -9.62 -10.13
CA SER A 69 6.72 -10.30 -8.94
C SER A 69 8.20 -10.05 -8.65
N LEU A 70 8.98 -9.47 -9.57
CA LEU A 70 10.37 -9.11 -9.31
C LEU A 70 10.48 -7.76 -8.61
N SER A 71 11.27 -7.70 -7.54
CA SER A 71 11.50 -6.48 -6.77
C SER A 71 12.97 -6.24 -6.51
N TYR A 72 13.36 -4.96 -6.48
CA TYR A 72 14.72 -4.54 -6.18
C TYR A 72 14.75 -3.59 -4.98
N TYR A 73 15.88 -3.55 -4.30
CA TYR A 73 16.09 -2.65 -3.17
C TYR A 73 17.51 -2.12 -3.06
N LEU A 74 17.65 -1.02 -2.33
CA LEU A 74 18.92 -0.49 -1.84
C LEU A 74 18.75 -0.18 -0.34
N ASP A 75 19.60 -0.78 0.49
CA ASP A 75 19.61 -0.54 1.93
C ASP A 75 20.19 0.87 2.23
N LEU A 76 19.47 1.66 3.01
CA LEU A 76 19.84 3.00 3.44
C LEU A 76 20.13 3.08 4.94
N ASN A 77 20.22 1.94 5.64
CA ASN A 77 20.58 1.91 7.05
C ASN A 77 21.93 2.58 7.30
N GLY A 78 21.99 3.38 8.38
CA GLY A 78 23.18 4.16 8.73
C GLY A 78 23.39 5.44 7.91
N LYS A 79 22.47 5.81 7.03
CA LYS A 79 22.45 7.09 6.32
C LYS A 79 21.61 8.13 7.07
N THR A 80 22.02 9.40 7.00
CA THR A 80 21.20 10.52 7.46
C THR A 80 20.05 10.79 6.50
N GLU A 81 19.07 11.59 6.92
CA GLU A 81 17.94 11.99 6.07
C GLU A 81 18.42 12.74 4.80
N GLU A 82 19.33 13.70 4.96
CA GLU A 82 19.94 14.43 3.83
C GLU A 82 20.70 13.51 2.87
N GLU A 83 21.40 12.50 3.40
CA GLU A 83 22.09 11.51 2.56
C GLU A 83 21.09 10.63 1.80
N CYS A 84 20.01 10.22 2.46
CA CYS A 84 18.95 9.45 1.83
C CYS A 84 18.33 10.24 0.68
N GLU A 85 18.01 11.51 0.87
CA GLU A 85 17.45 12.37 -0.19
C GLU A 85 18.39 12.48 -1.40
N LYS A 86 19.68 12.73 -1.17
CA LYS A 86 20.70 12.79 -2.23
C LYS A 86 20.83 11.48 -3.01
N ILE A 87 20.60 10.34 -2.36
CA ILE A 87 20.62 9.02 -3.01
C ILE A 87 19.32 8.78 -3.79
N ILE A 88 18.16 9.17 -3.24
CA ILE A 88 16.84 8.89 -3.83
C ILE A 88 16.58 9.77 -5.06
N GLU A 89 16.97 11.05 -5.02
CA GLU A 89 16.65 12.04 -6.05
C GLU A 89 17.07 11.60 -7.48
N PRO A 90 18.28 11.06 -7.72
CA PRO A 90 18.67 10.55 -9.03
C PRO A 90 17.77 9.43 -9.56
N TYR A 91 17.36 8.47 -8.72
CA TYR A 91 16.50 7.36 -9.13
C TYR A 91 15.07 7.81 -9.46
N LEU A 92 14.59 8.88 -8.82
CA LEU A 92 13.29 9.47 -9.14
C LEU A 92 13.30 10.19 -10.50
N LYS A 93 14.45 10.73 -10.92
CA LYS A 93 14.61 11.40 -12.21
C LYS A 93 14.83 10.41 -13.35
N ASN A 94 15.63 9.36 -13.10
CA ASN A 94 15.96 8.34 -14.08
C ASN A 94 15.73 6.94 -13.49
N PRO A 95 14.62 6.26 -13.86
CA PRO A 95 14.33 4.91 -13.37
C PRO A 95 15.40 3.93 -13.85
N SER A 96 16.36 3.62 -12.97
CA SER A 96 17.45 2.67 -13.24
C SER A 96 17.48 1.60 -12.15
N ILE A 97 17.92 0.40 -12.53
CA ILE A 97 18.22 -0.68 -11.59
C ILE A 97 19.69 -0.70 -11.17
N LEU A 98 20.54 0.15 -11.76
CA LEU A 98 21.96 0.18 -11.46
C LEU A 98 22.18 0.49 -9.98
N GLY A 99 22.93 -0.35 -9.27
CA GLY A 99 23.18 -0.20 -7.84
C GLY A 99 22.08 -0.75 -6.93
N LEU A 100 20.91 -1.10 -7.47
CA LEU A 100 19.89 -1.84 -6.73
C LEU A 100 20.22 -3.35 -6.72
N LYS A 101 19.85 -4.02 -5.63
CA LYS A 101 19.96 -5.48 -5.47
C LYS A 101 18.61 -6.12 -5.68
N GLU A 102 18.59 -7.28 -6.33
CA GLU A 102 17.38 -8.11 -6.42
C GLU A 102 16.99 -8.64 -5.03
N MET A 103 15.70 -8.61 -4.71
CA MET A 103 15.16 -9.15 -3.46
C MET A 103 14.84 -10.64 -3.59
N LYS A 104 15.29 -11.44 -2.63
CA LYS A 104 14.94 -12.86 -2.51
C LYS A 104 14.47 -13.16 -1.07
N PRO A 105 13.18 -13.52 -0.84
CA PRO A 105 12.06 -13.49 -1.79
C PRO A 105 11.58 -12.06 -2.11
N SER A 106 10.71 -11.95 -3.13
CA SER A 106 10.07 -10.69 -3.49
C SER A 106 9.14 -10.19 -2.39
N ILE A 107 9.10 -8.87 -2.19
CA ILE A 107 8.20 -8.20 -1.24
C ILE A 107 6.71 -8.40 -1.60
N GLN A 108 6.41 -8.80 -2.83
CA GLN A 108 5.04 -9.10 -3.29
C GLN A 108 4.59 -10.51 -2.98
N LEU A 109 5.52 -11.43 -2.72
CA LEU A 109 5.19 -12.83 -2.51
C LEU A 109 4.23 -13.01 -1.34
N GLY A 110 4.51 -12.35 -0.21
CA GLY A 110 3.63 -12.37 0.97
C GLY A 110 2.21 -11.88 0.67
N PRO A 111 2.05 -10.65 0.12
CA PRO A 111 0.74 -10.13 -0.29
C PRO A 111 -0.02 -11.03 -1.27
N ILE A 112 0.65 -11.56 -2.30
CA ILE A 112 0.02 -12.46 -3.28
C ILE A 112 -0.49 -13.72 -2.59
N LEU A 113 0.37 -14.38 -1.81
CA LEU A 113 -0.02 -15.58 -1.07
C LEU A 113 -1.16 -15.31 -0.07
N LEU A 114 -1.19 -14.13 0.56
CA LEU A 114 -2.29 -13.75 1.45
C LEU A 114 -3.61 -13.71 0.69
N LEU A 115 -3.63 -13.05 -0.46
CA LEU A 115 -4.84 -12.85 -1.27
C LEU A 115 -5.32 -14.16 -1.91
N GLU A 116 -4.40 -15.01 -2.37
CA GLU A 116 -4.73 -16.34 -2.91
C GLU A 116 -5.41 -17.26 -1.89
N ASN A 117 -5.19 -17.03 -0.59
CA ASN A 117 -5.84 -17.80 0.47
C ASN A 117 -7.25 -17.33 0.82
N VAL A 118 -7.70 -16.21 0.27
CA VAL A 118 -9.04 -15.66 0.54
C VAL A 118 -9.91 -15.86 -0.70
N ILE A 119 -10.87 -16.76 -0.59
CA ILE A 119 -11.77 -17.12 -1.69
C ILE A 119 -13.21 -16.83 -1.25
N ASP A 120 -13.69 -15.63 -1.58
CA ASP A 120 -15.07 -15.21 -1.40
C ASP A 120 -15.45 -14.18 -2.50
N ASN A 121 -16.62 -13.54 -2.39
CA ASN A 121 -17.10 -12.55 -3.36
C ASN A 121 -16.74 -11.09 -2.99
N ASP A 122 -16.00 -10.89 -1.89
CA ASP A 122 -15.56 -9.57 -1.47
C ASP A 122 -14.34 -9.11 -2.28
N ARG A 123 -14.09 -7.81 -2.28
CA ARG A 123 -12.89 -7.24 -2.90
C ARG A 123 -11.76 -7.20 -1.89
N HIS A 124 -10.73 -8.00 -2.11
CA HIS A 124 -9.53 -8.07 -1.25
C HIS A 124 -8.39 -7.28 -1.86
N ILE A 125 -7.82 -6.35 -1.09
CA ILE A 125 -6.74 -5.49 -1.57
C ILE A 125 -5.65 -5.45 -0.52
N CYS A 126 -4.44 -5.88 -0.88
CA CYS A 126 -3.28 -5.73 -0.02
C CYS A 126 -2.53 -4.44 -0.33
N ILE A 127 -2.20 -3.67 0.69
CA ILE A 127 -1.58 -2.35 0.57
C ILE A 127 -0.35 -2.32 1.46
N THR A 128 0.81 -2.05 0.87
CA THR A 128 2.04 -1.79 1.60
C THR A 128 2.31 -0.28 1.61
N ILE A 129 2.27 0.34 2.78
CA ILE A 129 2.65 1.74 2.96
C ILE A 129 4.15 1.78 3.24
N THR A 130 4.92 2.31 2.30
CA THR A 130 6.39 2.30 2.36
C THR A 130 6.91 3.55 3.04
N LYS A 131 7.95 3.40 3.86
CA LYS A 131 8.63 4.55 4.50
C LYS A 131 9.25 5.50 3.47
N ASN A 132 9.95 4.94 2.49
CA ASN A 132 10.54 5.70 1.39
C ASN A 132 9.72 5.50 0.11
N LYS A 133 9.83 6.45 -0.82
CA LYS A 133 9.11 6.41 -2.10
C LYS A 133 9.57 5.21 -2.94
N ASN A 134 8.61 4.39 -3.37
CA ASN A 134 8.82 3.36 -4.38
C ASN A 134 9.23 4.01 -5.70
N LEU A 135 10.30 3.48 -6.31
CA LEU A 135 10.85 3.95 -7.57
C LEU A 135 9.98 3.59 -8.78
N GLU A 136 9.03 2.68 -8.61
CA GLU A 136 8.08 2.30 -9.65
C GLU A 136 6.73 3.00 -9.43
N TYR A 137 6.19 3.58 -10.48
CA TYR A 137 4.85 4.15 -10.44
C TYR A 137 3.81 3.04 -10.24
N GLN A 138 2.91 3.22 -9.27
CA GLN A 138 1.81 2.29 -9.05
C GLN A 138 0.52 2.86 -9.63
N SER A 139 -0.07 2.13 -10.59
CA SER A 139 -1.37 2.51 -11.16
C SER A 139 -2.49 2.15 -10.20
N VAL A 140 -3.21 3.15 -9.69
CA VAL A 140 -4.33 3.02 -8.71
C VAL A 140 -5.56 2.22 -9.18
N THR A 141 -5.53 1.63 -10.38
CA THR A 141 -6.67 0.97 -11.02
C THR A 141 -6.49 -0.54 -11.27
N ASN A 142 -5.32 -1.13 -11.02
CA ASN A 142 -4.99 -2.51 -11.45
C ASN A 142 -4.54 -3.42 -10.28
N PHE A 143 -5.41 -3.92 -9.38
CA PHE A 143 -4.89 -4.47 -8.10
C PHE A 143 -5.37 -5.79 -7.55
N ASP A 144 -4.37 -6.62 -7.26
CA ASP A 144 -4.32 -7.56 -6.14
C ASP A 144 -3.49 -6.95 -4.97
N CYS A 145 -2.28 -6.43 -5.23
CA CYS A 145 -1.41 -5.76 -4.24
C CYS A 145 -0.95 -4.37 -4.70
N LEU A 146 -0.80 -3.41 -3.77
CA LEU A 146 -0.42 -2.02 -4.06
C LEU A 146 0.66 -1.48 -3.09
N PHE A 147 1.62 -0.69 -3.60
CA PHE A 147 2.59 0.06 -2.80
C PHE A 147 2.25 1.56 -2.75
N ILE A 148 2.13 2.13 -1.56
CA ILE A 148 1.77 3.54 -1.38
C ILE A 148 2.86 4.26 -0.59
N ASN A 149 3.31 5.40 -1.12
CA ASN A 149 4.49 6.08 -0.61
C ASN A 149 4.21 6.97 0.61
N SER A 150 2.93 7.26 0.90
CA SER A 150 2.56 8.09 2.03
C SER A 150 1.10 7.93 2.41
N ALA A 151 0.78 8.22 3.67
CA ALA A 151 -0.61 8.34 4.11
C ALA A 151 -1.39 9.40 3.33
N LYS A 152 -0.75 10.52 2.96
CA LYS A 152 -1.36 11.55 2.11
C LYS A 152 -1.80 10.97 0.77
N GLU A 153 -0.94 10.20 0.12
CA GLU A 153 -1.27 9.53 -1.15
C GLU A 153 -2.39 8.50 -0.97
N PHE A 154 -2.36 7.73 0.12
CA PHE A 154 -3.45 6.81 0.47
C PHE A 154 -4.80 7.54 0.53
N PHE A 155 -4.92 8.59 1.35
CA PHE A 155 -6.21 9.25 1.59
C PHE A 155 -6.67 10.13 0.43
N SER A 156 -5.75 10.76 -0.30
CA SER A 156 -6.11 11.71 -1.37
C SER A 156 -6.28 11.05 -2.74
N LYS A 157 -5.60 9.91 -2.99
CA LYS A 157 -5.63 9.25 -4.30
C LYS A 157 -6.27 7.88 -4.24
N PHE A 158 -5.86 7.00 -3.32
CA PHE A 158 -6.31 5.61 -3.33
C PHE A 158 -7.69 5.43 -2.70
N LEU A 159 -7.87 5.82 -1.43
CA LEU A 159 -9.09 5.57 -0.67
C LEU A 159 -10.37 6.11 -1.34
N PRO A 160 -10.37 7.28 -2.00
CA PRO A 160 -11.56 7.80 -2.65
C PRO A 160 -12.16 6.86 -3.69
N PHE A 161 -11.36 6.07 -4.42
CA PHE A 161 -11.86 5.09 -5.41
C PHE A 161 -12.72 4.00 -4.77
N TRP A 162 -12.49 3.72 -3.49
CA TRP A 162 -13.16 2.63 -2.77
C TRP A 162 -14.33 3.10 -1.92
N ILE A 163 -14.36 4.38 -1.56
CA ILE A 163 -15.47 4.99 -0.81
C ILE A 163 -16.63 5.38 -1.73
N SER A 164 -16.31 6.02 -2.86
CA SER A 164 -17.29 6.40 -3.88
C SER A 164 -16.63 6.26 -5.23
N GLU A 165 -17.13 5.39 -6.12
CA GLU A 165 -16.83 5.63 -7.53
C GLU A 165 -17.31 7.04 -7.83
N ARG A 166 -16.42 7.85 -8.42
CA ARG A 166 -16.74 9.23 -8.80
C ARG A 166 -18.11 9.20 -9.46
N LYS A 167 -19.05 10.04 -9.00
CA LYS A 167 -20.08 10.56 -9.91
C LYS A 167 -19.33 10.89 -11.19
N LYS A 168 -19.70 10.25 -12.31
CA LYS A 168 -19.24 10.65 -13.64
C LYS A 168 -19.48 12.16 -13.74
N SER A 169 -18.46 12.95 -13.48
CA SER A 169 -18.37 14.31 -13.97
C SER A 169 -17.99 14.11 -15.42
N ASP A 170 -19.01 14.09 -16.28
CA ASP A 170 -19.02 14.55 -17.67
C ASP A 170 -20.27 13.97 -18.38
N GLU A 171 -21.42 14.61 -18.14
CA GLU A 171 -22.48 14.87 -19.14
C GLU A 171 -23.00 16.29 -18.93
#